data_AF-A0A081DAE1-F1
#
_entry.id   AF-A0A081DAE1-F1
#
_cell.length_a   1.000
_cell.length_b   1.000
_cell.length_c   1.000
_cell.angle_alpha   90.00
_cell.angle_beta   90.00
_cell.angle_gamma   90.00
#
_symmetry.space_group_name_H-M   'P 1'
#
loop_
_entity.id
_entity.type
_entity.pdbx_description
1 polymer ?
#
loop_
_entity_poly.entity_id
_entity_poly.type
_entity_poly.pdbx_seq_one_letter_code
_entity_poly.pdbx_strand_id
1 'polypeptide(L)'
;MIIALITIALLVAISDQVAMLFKNTWVQRLRPFREPALEGLISKVGKSGGTYGFYSGHASNAMALAVFMWHMLKQSHKTTGILLFIWAVLVAYSRVYLGVHYPGDVLMGMFMGTVIGWLCYRLFAFAKAKYAPASSSSTAL
;
A
#
# COMPACT_ATOMS: atom_id res chain seq x y z
N MET A 1 -19.79 4.61 5.55
CA MET A 1 -18.64 5.52 5.34
C MET A 1 -17.59 5.37 6.43
N ILE A 2 -17.94 5.46 7.71
CA ILE A 2 -17.00 5.36 8.85
C ILE A 2 -16.15 4.06 8.85
N ILE A 3 -16.78 2.89 8.67
CA ILE A 3 -16.07 1.59 8.65
C ILE A 3 -14.96 1.56 7.56
N ALA A 4 -15.21 2.19 6.40
CA ALA A 4 -14.22 2.24 5.32
C ALA A 4 -13.02 3.10 5.69
N LEU A 5 -13.24 4.27 6.31
CA LEU A 5 -12.16 5.16 6.76
C LEU A 5 -11.29 4.49 7.83
N ILE A 6 -11.92 3.81 8.79
CA ILE A 6 -11.20 3.03 9.81
C ILE A 6 -10.39 1.92 9.15
N THR A 7 -10.96 1.22 8.18
CA THR A 7 -10.24 0.15 7.46
C THR A 7 -9.03 0.71 6.70
N ILE A 8 -9.14 1.88 6.05
CA ILE A 8 -8.03 2.52 5.36
C ILE A 8 -6.92 2.92 6.34
N ALA A 9 -7.27 3.50 7.50
CA ALA A 9 -6.29 3.84 8.52
C ALA A 9 -5.55 2.60 9.05
N LEU A 10 -6.29 1.52 9.34
CA LEU A 10 -5.72 0.24 9.76
C LEU A 10 -4.84 -0.38 8.68
N LEU A 11 -5.25 -0.32 7.42
CA LEU A 11 -4.49 -0.83 6.28
C LEU A 11 -3.12 -0.15 6.18
N VAL A 12 -3.08 1.18 6.25
CA VAL A 12 -1.81 1.93 6.20
C VAL A 12 -0.95 1.60 7.42
N ALA A 13 -1.53 1.59 8.61
CA ALA A 13 -0.81 1.26 9.84
C ALA A 13 -0.21 -0.16 9.80
N ILE A 14 -0.99 -1.17 9.42
CA ILE A 14 -0.51 -2.55 9.29
C ILE A 14 0.61 -2.64 8.26
N SER A 15 0.42 -2.04 7.08
CA SER A 15 1.41 -2.07 6.01
C SER A 15 2.73 -1.41 6.41
N ASP A 16 2.69 -0.26 7.10
CA ASP A 16 3.89 0.42 7.58
C ASP A 16 4.59 -0.39 8.68
N GLN A 17 3.85 -0.98 9.61
CA GLN A 17 4.44 -1.77 10.70
C GLN A 17 5.09 -3.06 10.19
N VAL A 18 4.44 -3.76 9.26
CA VAL A 18 5.03 -4.94 8.62
C VAL A 18 6.29 -4.53 7.83
N ALA A 19 6.24 -3.42 7.08
CA ALA A 19 7.43 -2.95 6.37
C ALA A 19 8.57 -2.56 7.33
N MET A 20 8.28 -1.97 8.49
CA MET A 20 9.30 -1.64 9.50
C MET A 20 9.89 -2.89 10.15
N LEU A 21 9.08 -3.91 10.43
CA LEU A 21 9.55 -5.19 10.95
C LEU A 21 10.56 -5.84 10.00
N PHE A 22 10.22 -5.92 8.71
CA PHE A 22 11.12 -6.48 7.69
C PHE A 22 12.42 -5.66 7.53
N LYS A 23 12.31 -4.32 7.53
CA LYS A 23 13.46 -3.42 7.40
C LYS A 23 14.44 -3.57 8.55
N ASN A 24 13.94 -3.53 9.78
CA ASN A 24 14.79 -3.37 10.95
C ASN A 24 15.19 -4.70 11.58
N THR A 25 14.41 -5.76 11.35
CA THR A 25 14.59 -7.02 12.08
C THR A 25 15.03 -8.16 11.17
N TRP A 26 14.47 -8.29 9.97
CA TRP A 26 14.64 -9.51 9.18
C TRP A 26 15.65 -9.38 8.04
N VAL A 27 15.57 -8.29 7.26
CA VAL A 27 16.34 -8.21 6.00
C VAL A 27 17.48 -7.21 6.08
N GLN A 28 17.28 -6.06 6.73
CA GLN A 28 18.32 -5.05 6.94
C GLN A 28 19.12 -4.69 5.66
N ARG A 29 18.48 -4.76 4.49
CA ARG A 29 19.13 -4.40 3.23
C ARG A 29 19.33 -2.90 3.15
N LEU A 30 20.58 -2.50 2.90
CA LEU A 30 20.93 -1.11 2.65
C LEU A 30 20.15 -0.55 1.46
N ARG A 31 19.88 0.75 1.49
CA ARG A 31 19.26 1.43 0.34
C ARG A 31 20.29 1.65 -0.77
N PRO A 32 19.87 1.77 -2.04
CA PRO A 32 20.80 1.93 -3.17
C PRO A 32 21.83 3.05 -2.96
N PHE A 33 21.39 4.22 -2.46
CA PHE A 33 22.28 5.35 -2.19
C PHE A 33 23.24 5.18 -0.99
N ARG A 34 23.10 4.10 -0.21
CA ARG A 34 23.99 3.77 0.92
C ARG A 34 24.83 2.53 0.64
N GLU A 35 24.70 1.92 -0.53
CA GLU A 35 25.46 0.76 -0.92
C GLU A 35 26.83 1.21 -1.45
N PRO A 36 27.95 0.87 -0.78
CA PRO A 36 29.28 1.30 -1.21
C PRO A 36 29.61 0.87 -2.64
N ALA A 37 29.12 -0.29 -3.07
CA ALA A 37 29.31 -0.78 -4.44
C ALA A 37 28.59 0.09 -5.51
N LEU A 38 27.66 0.96 -5.10
CA LEU A 38 26.89 1.85 -5.98
C LEU A 38 27.23 3.33 -5.75
N GLU A 39 28.27 3.61 -4.98
CA GLU A 39 28.73 4.97 -4.71
C GLU A 39 29.12 5.67 -6.02
N GLY A 40 28.65 6.92 -6.19
CA GLY A 40 28.84 7.69 -7.42
C GLY A 40 27.97 7.27 -8.61
N LEU A 41 27.35 6.08 -8.60
CA LEU A 41 26.44 5.60 -9.64
C LEU A 41 24.98 5.97 -9.37
N ILE A 42 24.58 5.98 -8.10
CA ILE A 42 23.21 6.30 -7.70
C ILE A 42 23.22 7.46 -6.72
N SER A 43 22.73 8.60 -7.20
CA SER A 43 22.50 9.78 -6.36
C SER A 43 21.05 9.82 -5.90
N LYS A 44 20.85 9.85 -4.59
CA LYS A 44 19.52 10.06 -4.00
C LYS A 44 19.04 11.47 -4.29
N VAL A 45 17.79 11.59 -4.72
CA VAL A 45 17.11 12.88 -4.87
C VAL A 45 16.25 13.17 -3.63
N GLY A 46 16.54 14.26 -2.92
CA GLY A 46 15.75 14.74 -1.78
C GLY A 46 16.06 14.10 -0.41
N LYS A 47 15.13 14.26 0.54
CA LYS A 47 15.28 13.75 1.93
C LYS A 47 15.10 12.22 1.96
N SER A 48 15.91 11.53 2.76
CA SER A 48 15.79 10.07 2.95
C SER A 48 15.21 9.75 4.31
N GLY A 49 14.41 8.68 4.39
CA GLY A 49 14.10 8.03 5.66
C GLY A 49 15.04 6.87 5.91
N GLY A 50 15.58 6.73 7.12
CA GLY A 50 16.24 5.52 7.63
C GLY A 50 17.43 4.93 6.83
N THR A 51 17.98 3.83 7.34
CA THR A 51 19.11 3.11 6.75
C THR A 51 18.66 2.00 5.79
N TYR A 52 17.64 1.22 6.19
CA TYR A 52 17.20 0.04 5.46
C TYR A 52 16.02 0.32 4.52
N GLY A 53 15.98 -0.44 3.41
CA GLY A 53 15.05 -0.24 2.31
C GLY A 53 14.05 -1.38 2.08
N PHE A 54 14.33 -2.61 2.52
CA PHE A 54 13.52 -3.76 2.12
C PHE A 54 12.34 -4.07 3.05
N TYR A 55 11.10 -4.21 2.57
CA TYR A 55 10.58 -3.87 1.24
C TYR A 55 10.00 -2.43 1.23
N SER A 56 9.57 -1.94 0.07
CA SER A 56 9.06 -0.56 -0.04
C SER A 56 7.66 -0.38 0.57
N GLY A 57 7.59 0.28 1.72
CA GLY A 57 6.33 0.65 2.37
C GLY A 57 5.44 1.59 1.54
N HIS A 58 6.02 2.53 0.79
CA HIS A 58 5.22 3.41 -0.08
C HIS A 58 4.54 2.63 -1.21
N ALA A 59 5.26 1.71 -1.85
CA ALA A 59 4.68 0.83 -2.88
C ALA A 59 3.61 -0.09 -2.28
N SER A 60 3.85 -0.62 -1.07
CA SER A 60 2.88 -1.43 -0.32
C SER A 60 1.60 -0.66 0.01
N ASN A 61 1.70 0.53 0.59
CA ASN A 61 0.54 1.34 0.96
C ASN A 61 -0.29 1.73 -0.26
N ALA A 62 0.36 2.18 -1.34
CA ALA A 62 -0.33 2.59 -2.55
C ALA A 62 -1.06 1.42 -3.21
N MET A 63 -0.41 0.24 -3.30
CA MET A 63 -1.03 -0.95 -3.86
C MET A 63 -2.15 -1.50 -2.97
N ALA A 64 -1.96 -1.50 -1.64
CA ALA A 64 -2.98 -1.93 -0.70
C ALA A 64 -4.25 -1.07 -0.82
N LEU A 65 -4.09 0.25 -0.90
CA LEU A 65 -5.21 1.16 -1.12
C LEU A 65 -5.89 0.92 -2.47
N ALA A 66 -5.13 0.75 -3.56
CA ALA A 66 -5.68 0.47 -4.88
C ALA A 66 -6.50 -0.83 -4.88
N VAL A 67 -5.98 -1.91 -4.29
CA VAL A 67 -6.67 -3.21 -4.21
C VAL A 67 -7.93 -3.13 -3.35
N PHE A 68 -7.85 -2.47 -2.19
CA PHE A 68 -9.01 -2.25 -1.32
C PHE A 68 -10.12 -1.49 -2.05
N MET A 69 -9.77 -0.36 -2.66
CA MET A 69 -10.71 0.51 -3.36
C MET A 69 -11.27 -0.15 -4.63
N TRP A 70 -10.47 -0.92 -5.37
CA TRP A 70 -10.94 -1.71 -6.50
C TRP A 70 -12.09 -2.63 -6.08
N HIS A 71 -11.89 -3.40 -5.02
CA HIS A 71 -12.92 -4.33 -4.55
C HIS A 71 -14.17 -3.62 -4.01
N MET A 72 -14.00 -2.42 -3.44
CA MET A 72 -15.12 -1.61 -2.96
C MET A 72 -15.91 -0.96 -4.11
N LEU A 73 -15.24 -0.54 -5.19
CA LEU A 73 -15.82 0.32 -6.23
C LEU A 73 -16.05 -0.36 -7.58
N LYS A 74 -15.52 -1.57 -7.84
CA LYS A 74 -15.54 -2.20 -9.18
C LYS A 74 -16.93 -2.40 -9.79
N GLN A 75 -18.00 -2.36 -9.02
CA GLN A 75 -19.36 -2.48 -9.55
C GLN A 75 -19.90 -1.16 -10.10
N SER A 76 -19.54 -0.02 -9.51
CA SER A 76 -20.07 1.30 -9.87
C SER A 76 -19.06 2.23 -10.55
N HIS A 77 -17.77 2.09 -10.26
CA HIS A 77 -16.71 3.01 -10.70
C HIS A 77 -15.42 2.28 -11.13
N LYS A 78 -15.53 1.41 -12.16
CA LYS A 78 -14.38 0.65 -12.70
C LYS A 78 -13.21 1.54 -13.13
N THR A 79 -13.49 2.66 -13.80
CA THR A 79 -12.45 3.60 -14.27
C THR A 79 -11.62 4.14 -13.11
N THR A 80 -12.27 4.57 -12.02
CA THR A 80 -11.57 5.04 -10.81
C THR A 80 -10.67 3.96 -10.24
N GLY A 81 -11.13 2.71 -10.22
CA GLY A 81 -10.33 1.58 -9.77
C GLY A 81 -9.07 1.36 -10.63
N ILE A 82 -9.18 1.45 -11.96
CA ILE A 82 -8.02 1.34 -12.87
C ILE A 82 -7.04 2.50 -12.65
N LEU A 83 -7.54 3.73 -12.51
CA LEU A 83 -6.72 4.91 -12.25
C LEU A 83 -5.92 4.78 -10.94
N LEU A 84 -6.48 4.15 -9.91
CA LEU A 84 -5.77 3.88 -8.66
C LEU A 84 -4.62 2.89 -8.83
N PHE A 85 -4.74 1.89 -9.69
CA PHE A 85 -3.62 0.99 -10.01
C PHE A 85 -2.52 1.71 -10.78
N ILE A 86 -2.88 2.56 -11.76
CA ILE A 86 -1.91 3.40 -12.48
C ILE A 86 -1.18 4.30 -11.49
N TRP A 87 -1.91 4.97 -10.60
CA TRP A 87 -1.33 5.78 -9.53
C TRP A 87 -0.40 4.95 -8.62
N ALA A 88 -0.80 3.75 -8.21
CA ALA A 88 0.06 2.89 -7.39
C ALA A 88 1.36 2.50 -8.10
N VAL A 89 1.31 2.23 -9.41
CA VAL A 89 2.50 1.96 -10.24
C VAL A 89 3.39 3.20 -10.35
N LEU A 90 2.81 4.39 -10.52
CA LEU A 90 3.58 5.65 -10.54
C LEU A 90 4.26 5.93 -9.20
N VAL A 91 3.57 5.68 -8.08
CA VAL A 91 4.17 5.77 -6.74
C VAL A 91 5.31 4.77 -6.58
N ALA A 92 5.11 3.52 -6.99
CA ALA A 92 6.14 2.48 -7.00
C ALA A 92 7.36 2.90 -7.82
N TYR A 93 7.16 3.37 -9.05
CA TYR A 93 8.22 3.87 -9.92
C TYR A 93 8.99 5.04 -9.30
N SER A 94 8.29 6.01 -8.67
CA SER A 94 8.93 7.16 -8.02
C SER A 94 9.98 6.73 -7.00
N ARG A 95 9.81 5.56 -6.36
CA ARG A 95 10.74 5.06 -5.34
C ARG A 95 12.06 4.57 -5.93
N VAL A 96 12.01 4.00 -7.13
CA VAL A 96 13.21 3.60 -7.89
C VAL A 96 13.88 4.86 -8.45
N TYR A 97 13.09 5.75 -9.06
CA TYR A 97 13.59 7.01 -9.64
C TYR A 97 14.35 7.88 -8.63
N LEU A 98 13.86 7.98 -7.39
CA LEU A 98 14.52 8.75 -6.33
C LEU A 98 15.78 8.07 -5.75
N GLY A 99 16.11 6.85 -6.20
CA GLY A 99 17.29 6.09 -5.74
C GLY A 99 17.16 5.55 -4.31
N VAL A 100 15.94 5.50 -3.75
CA VAL A 100 15.70 5.12 -2.35
C VAL A 100 15.34 3.65 -2.16
N HIS A 101 14.99 2.94 -3.24
CA HIS A 101 14.62 1.53 -3.24
C HIS A 101 15.08 0.86 -4.54
N TYR A 102 15.48 -0.40 -4.46
CA TYR A 102 15.74 -1.19 -5.66
C TYR A 102 14.42 -1.65 -6.29
N PRO A 103 14.40 -2.02 -7.60
CA PRO A 103 13.21 -2.58 -8.24
C PRO A 103 12.59 -3.75 -7.47
N GLY A 104 13.42 -4.64 -6.91
CA GLY A 104 12.96 -5.77 -6.08
C GLY A 104 12.26 -5.34 -4.78
N ASP A 105 12.67 -4.23 -4.13
CA ASP A 105 11.96 -3.72 -2.94
C ASP A 105 10.54 -3.30 -3.29
N VAL A 106 10.38 -2.71 -4.47
CA VAL A 106 9.14 -2.16 -4.96
C VAL A 106 8.20 -3.27 -5.41
N LEU A 107 8.70 -4.27 -6.13
CA LEU A 107 7.92 -5.46 -6.50
C LEU A 107 7.41 -6.21 -5.27
N MET A 108 8.27 -6.47 -4.28
CA MET A 108 7.86 -7.10 -3.02
C MET A 108 6.87 -6.21 -2.26
N GLY A 109 7.06 -4.89 -2.26
CA GLY A 109 6.11 -3.94 -1.68
C GLY A 109 4.74 -4.03 -2.33
N MET A 110 4.65 -4.03 -3.66
CA MET A 110 3.38 -4.18 -4.38
C MET A 110 2.72 -5.54 -4.08
N PHE A 111 3.50 -6.62 -3.99
CA PHE A 111 2.99 -7.93 -3.60
C PHE A 111 2.37 -7.91 -2.19
N MET A 112 3.12 -7.42 -1.19
CA MET A 112 2.63 -7.31 0.18
C MET A 112 1.42 -6.38 0.29
N GLY A 113 1.44 -5.26 -0.43
CA GLY A 113 0.30 -4.35 -0.52
C GLY A 113 -0.95 -5.04 -1.07
N THR A 114 -0.80 -5.88 -2.09
CA THR A 114 -1.92 -6.64 -2.66
C THR A 114 -2.55 -7.57 -1.63
N VAL A 115 -1.72 -8.31 -0.89
CA VAL A 115 -2.18 -9.23 0.18
C VAL A 115 -2.90 -8.46 1.28
N ILE A 116 -2.30 -7.38 1.78
CA ILE A 116 -2.88 -6.56 2.86
C ILE A 116 -4.19 -5.92 2.41
N GLY A 117 -4.21 -5.28 1.24
CA GLY A 117 -5.40 -4.63 0.70
C GLY A 117 -6.57 -5.59 0.51
N TRP A 118 -6.29 -6.80 0.02
CA TRP A 118 -7.31 -7.85 -0.11
C TRP A 118 -7.83 -8.33 1.25
N LEU A 119 -6.96 -8.59 2.22
CA LEU A 119 -7.36 -8.99 3.58
C LEU A 119 -8.19 -7.91 4.27
N CYS A 120 -7.77 -6.64 4.19
CA CYS A 120 -8.52 -5.51 4.72
C CYS A 120 -9.90 -5.36 4.06
N TYR A 121 -10.01 -5.62 2.75
CA TYR A 121 -11.32 -5.65 2.09
C TYR A 121 -12.23 -6.76 2.64
N ARG A 122 -11.69 -7.96 2.87
CA ARG A 122 -12.44 -9.09 3.45
C ARG A 122 -12.95 -8.73 4.85
N LEU A 123 -12.10 -8.13 5.68
CA LEU A 123 -12.46 -7.65 7.01
C LEU A 123 -13.52 -6.54 6.96
N PHE A 124 -13.38 -5.58 6.04
CA PHE A 124 -14.37 -4.54 5.81
C PHE A 124 -15.72 -5.11 5.39
N ALA A 125 -15.75 -6.07 4.46
CA ALA A 125 -16.98 -6.69 3.99
C ALA A 125 -17.69 -7.43 5.14
N PHE A 126 -16.93 -8.14 5.97
CA PHE A 126 -17.45 -8.81 7.17
C PHE A 126 -18.01 -7.80 8.18
N ALA A 127 -17.24 -6.76 8.53
CA ALA A 127 -17.67 -5.74 9.47
C ALA A 127 -18.91 -4.98 8.97
N LYS A 128 -18.97 -4.65 7.68
CA LYS A 128 -20.13 -4.03 7.06
C LYS A 128 -21.35 -4.94 7.14
N ALA A 129 -21.23 -6.25 6.86
CA ALA A 129 -22.35 -7.18 6.96
C ALA A 129 -22.87 -7.33 8.40
N LYS A 130 -21.98 -7.29 9.40
CA LYS A 130 -22.33 -7.49 10.81
C LYS A 130 -22.85 -6.24 11.52
N TYR A 131 -22.34 -5.06 11.15
CA TYR A 131 -22.58 -3.82 11.90
C TYR A 131 -23.24 -2.71 11.08
N ALA A 132 -23.51 -2.92 9.77
CA ALA A 132 -24.35 -1.96 9.06
C ALA A 132 -25.76 -2.00 9.63
N PRO A 133 -26.35 -0.85 10.00
CA PRO A 133 -27.74 -0.81 10.41
C PRO A 133 -28.60 -1.41 9.29
N ALA A 134 -29.57 -2.25 9.67
CA ALA A 134 -30.56 -2.76 8.72
C ALA A 134 -31.13 -1.54 7.99
N SER A 135 -31.04 -1.53 6.66
CA SER A 135 -31.66 -0.48 5.87
C SER A 135 -33.13 -0.46 6.26
N SER A 136 -33.61 0.64 6.82
CA SER A 136 -35.04 0.88 6.98
C SER A 136 -35.64 0.83 5.58
N SER A 137 -36.25 -0.31 5.26
CA SER A 137 -37.16 -0.47 4.15
C SER A 137 -38.32 0.48 4.41
N SER A 138 -38.15 1.74 4.00
CA SER A 138 -39.23 2.70 3.99
C SER A 138 -40.15 2.30 2.84
N THR A 139 -41.19 1.56 3.22
CA THR A 139 -42.57 1.74 2.75
C THR A 139 -42.74 1.86 1.23
N ALA A 140 -42.93 0.71 0.59
CA ALA A 140 -43.97 0.62 -0.42
C ALA A 140 -45.31 0.85 0.29
N LEU A 141 -45.94 1.99 0.02
CA LEU A 141 -47.39 2.23 -0.01
C LEU A 141 -47.62 3.54 -0.76
#